data_AF-A0A0G4L9U8-F1
#
_entry.id   AF-A0A0G4L9U8-F1
#
_cell.length_a   1.000
_cell.length_b   1.000
_cell.length_c   1.000
_cell.angle_alpha   90.00
_cell.angle_beta   90.00
_cell.angle_gamma   90.00
#
_symmetry.space_group_name_H-M   'P 1'
#
loop_
_entity.id
_entity.type
_entity.pdbx_description
1 polymer ?
#
loop_
_entity_poly.entity_id
_entity_poly.type
_entity_poly.pdbx_seq_one_letter_code
_entity_poly.pdbx_strand_id
1 'polypeptide(L)'
;MRTAILLGAASAVIPAVSGVDILPYWDTTRCIDERVDDLLSRMTLEEKAGQMFHARTSLINDTFDANIKSYVADKHITHYVFSGGVNDARVVAEWQNALQQFSRDEGLGIPITLSSDPQHGWTDDTAVSNVAASFSRHDAFLDIVFGVDGWAPEGKLPFDMPRSMAAVEASKEDVPFDTEDPLFEFGHGLSYRERCRSGCRSARRT
;
A
#
# COMPACT_ATOMS: atom_id res chain seq x y z
N MET A 1 55.16 -35.50 -42.37
CA MET A 1 53.69 -35.40 -42.52
C MET A 1 53.05 -35.61 -41.16
N ARG A 2 52.56 -34.52 -40.55
CA ARG A 2 51.52 -34.33 -39.52
C ARG A 2 51.38 -35.34 -38.36
N THR A 3 51.92 -34.96 -37.21
CA THR A 3 51.56 -35.43 -35.86
C THR A 3 50.26 -34.75 -35.44
N ALA A 4 49.22 -35.53 -35.08
CA ALA A 4 47.96 -35.01 -34.56
C ALA A 4 47.86 -35.31 -33.05
N ILE A 5 47.85 -34.25 -32.23
CA ILE A 5 47.60 -34.32 -30.79
C ILE A 5 46.08 -34.28 -30.59
N LEU A 6 45.51 -35.38 -30.09
CA LEU A 6 44.11 -35.45 -29.66
C LEU A 6 43.99 -34.77 -28.30
N LEU A 7 43.47 -33.54 -28.29
CA LEU A 7 43.08 -32.82 -27.09
C LEU A 7 41.72 -33.33 -26.63
N GLY A 8 41.71 -34.21 -25.63
CA GLY A 8 40.48 -34.67 -24.97
C GLY A 8 39.89 -33.54 -24.13
N ALA A 9 38.73 -33.02 -24.56
CA ALA A 9 37.95 -32.08 -23.75
C ALA A 9 37.31 -32.84 -22.58
N ALA A 10 37.93 -32.76 -21.40
CA ALA A 10 37.27 -33.13 -20.16
C ALA A 10 36.17 -32.08 -19.88
N SER A 11 34.91 -32.44 -20.14
CA SER A 11 33.78 -31.68 -19.61
C SER A 11 33.82 -31.78 -18.10
N ALA A 12 34.29 -30.73 -17.44
CA ALA A 12 34.07 -30.54 -16.03
C ALA A 12 32.56 -30.39 -15.81
N VAL A 13 31.94 -31.41 -15.21
CA VAL A 13 30.60 -31.29 -14.66
C VAL A 13 30.68 -30.30 -13.52
N ILE A 14 30.29 -29.05 -13.78
CA ILE A 14 30.07 -28.07 -12.73
C ILE A 14 28.90 -28.60 -11.91
N PRO A 15 29.06 -28.89 -10.61
CA PRO A 15 27.92 -29.29 -9.80
C PRO A 15 26.96 -28.10 -9.78
N ALA A 16 25.71 -28.35 -10.17
CA ALA A 16 24.65 -27.39 -9.97
C ALA A 16 24.64 -27.05 -8.47
N VAL A 17 24.87 -25.78 -8.13
CA VAL A 17 24.51 -25.25 -6.82
C VAL A 17 23.01 -25.52 -6.70
N SER A 18 22.65 -26.50 -5.86
CA SER A 18 21.28 -26.69 -5.42
C SER A 18 20.81 -25.35 -4.87
N GLY A 19 19.64 -24.91 -5.34
CA GLY A 19 19.08 -23.60 -5.00
C GLY A 19 19.14 -23.34 -3.51
N VAL A 20 19.25 -22.05 -3.16
CA VAL A 20 19.07 -21.57 -1.79
C VAL A 20 17.88 -22.31 -1.20
N ASP A 21 18.08 -23.08 -0.13
CA ASP A 21 16.99 -23.75 0.57
C ASP A 21 16.09 -22.67 1.16
N ILE A 22 15.07 -22.27 0.40
CA ILE A 22 14.04 -21.33 0.83
C ILE A 22 13.20 -22.06 1.86
N LEU A 23 13.09 -21.50 3.07
CA LEU A 23 12.24 -22.07 4.10
C LEU A 23 10.78 -22.08 3.60
N PRO A 24 9.97 -23.11 3.92
CA PRO A 24 8.62 -23.24 3.40
C PRO A 24 7.76 -21.98 3.58
N TYR A 25 7.85 -21.28 4.71
CA TYR A 25 7.10 -20.03 4.91
C TYR A 25 7.51 -18.86 3.99
N TRP A 26 8.75 -18.86 3.48
CA TRP A 26 9.25 -17.89 2.49
C TRP A 26 8.89 -18.26 1.04
N ASP A 27 8.50 -19.51 0.80
CA ASP A 27 8.15 -20.00 -0.53
C ASP A 27 6.73 -19.54 -0.93
N THR A 28 6.66 -18.55 -1.82
CA THR A 28 5.39 -17.98 -2.29
C THR A 28 4.60 -18.89 -3.22
N THR A 29 5.17 -20.04 -3.63
CA THR A 29 4.47 -21.04 -4.45
C THR A 29 3.61 -22.00 -3.62
N ARG A 30 3.81 -22.03 -2.29
CA ARG A 30 3.04 -22.85 -1.35
C ARG A 30 1.72 -22.18 -0.93
N CYS A 31 0.77 -23.01 -0.52
CA CYS A 31 -0.49 -22.56 0.07
C CYS A 31 -0.24 -21.71 1.34
N ILE A 32 -1.12 -20.74 1.59
CA ILE A 32 -1.00 -19.85 2.76
C ILE A 32 -0.97 -20.67 4.06
N ASP A 33 -1.85 -21.65 4.23
CA ASP A 33 -1.92 -22.47 5.45
C ASP A 33 -0.60 -23.20 5.72
N GLU A 34 0.03 -23.79 4.69
CA GLU A 34 1.33 -24.45 4.84
C GLU A 34 2.43 -23.48 5.30
N ARG A 35 2.40 -22.24 4.78
CA ARG A 35 3.37 -21.20 5.14
C ARG A 35 3.14 -20.71 6.56
N VAL A 36 1.88 -20.57 6.97
CA VAL A 36 1.49 -20.18 8.32
C VAL A 36 1.87 -21.27 9.33
N ASP A 37 1.58 -22.54 9.04
CA ASP A 37 1.92 -23.66 9.91
C ASP A 37 3.43 -23.80 10.09
N ASP A 38 4.21 -23.72 9.00
CA ASP A 38 5.67 -23.73 9.07
C ASP A 38 6.21 -22.56 9.89
N LEU A 39 5.70 -21.33 9.70
CA LEU A 39 6.10 -20.17 10.48
C LEU A 39 5.76 -20.34 11.97
N LEU A 40 4.52 -20.70 12.30
CA LEU A 40 4.06 -20.89 13.68
C LEU A 40 4.80 -22.01 14.41
N SER A 41 5.23 -23.05 13.69
CA SER A 41 6.04 -24.13 14.25
C SER A 41 7.45 -23.69 14.65
N ARG A 42 7.97 -22.63 14.01
CA ARG A 42 9.30 -22.05 14.28
C ARG A 42 9.27 -21.00 15.39
N MET A 43 8.12 -20.35 15.59
CA MET A 43 7.97 -19.28 16.59
C MET A 43 7.94 -19.81 18.03
N THR A 44 8.75 -19.18 18.87
CA THR A 44 8.67 -19.23 20.32
C THR A 44 7.36 -18.62 20.83
N LEU A 45 7.05 -18.85 22.12
CA LEU A 45 5.89 -18.22 22.75
C LEU A 45 6.04 -16.68 22.83
N GLU A 46 7.26 -16.18 22.99
CA GLU A 46 7.54 -14.74 23.03
C GLU A 46 7.32 -14.08 21.67
N GLU A 47 7.78 -14.71 20.58
CA GLU A 47 7.50 -14.24 19.22
C GLU A 47 6.00 -14.25 18.92
N LYS A 48 5.28 -15.30 19.33
CA LYS A 48 3.81 -15.37 19.18
C LYS A 48 3.12 -14.26 19.94
N ALA A 49 3.53 -14.00 21.17
CA ALA A 49 3.01 -12.91 21.98
C ALA A 49 3.29 -11.56 21.30
N GLY A 50 4.49 -11.34 20.77
CA GLY A 50 4.88 -10.12 20.04
C GLY A 50 3.95 -9.80 18.87
N GLN A 51 3.54 -10.82 18.10
CA GLN A 51 2.58 -10.66 16.99
C GLN A 51 1.16 -10.28 17.44
N MET A 52 0.84 -10.38 18.74
CA MET A 52 -0.46 -10.00 19.29
C MET A 52 -0.47 -8.57 19.85
N PHE A 53 0.66 -7.87 19.85
CA PHE A 53 0.75 -6.49 20.31
C PHE A 53 0.71 -5.51 19.15
N HIS A 54 0.03 -4.38 19.38
CA HIS A 54 0.01 -3.24 18.49
C HIS A 54 0.61 -2.04 19.21
N ALA A 55 1.88 -1.75 18.95
CA ALA A 55 2.61 -0.66 19.61
C ALA A 55 2.42 0.67 18.87
N ARG A 56 2.86 1.77 19.47
CA ARG A 56 2.86 3.09 18.82
C ARG A 56 4.26 3.40 18.31
N THR A 57 4.31 4.03 17.13
CA THR A 57 5.49 4.75 16.64
C THR A 57 5.05 6.11 16.11
N SER A 58 5.98 7.07 16.12
CA SER A 58 5.65 8.45 15.75
C SER A 58 6.76 9.17 15.00
N LEU A 59 6.37 10.14 14.18
CA LEU A 59 7.23 11.12 13.55
C LEU A 59 6.95 12.51 14.13
N ILE A 60 7.92 13.08 14.84
CA ILE A 60 7.81 14.40 15.46
C ILE A 60 8.98 15.25 14.97
N ASN A 61 8.69 16.39 14.32
CA ASN A 61 9.70 17.30 13.77
C ASN A 61 10.78 16.55 12.93
N ASP A 62 10.32 15.74 11.97
CA ASP A 62 11.15 14.91 11.08
C ASP A 62 12.07 13.90 11.81
N THR A 63 11.81 13.65 13.09
CA THR A 63 12.53 12.66 13.91
C THR A 63 11.63 11.44 14.15
N PHE A 64 12.05 10.30 13.63
CA PHE A 64 11.38 9.01 13.85
C PHE A 64 11.69 8.45 15.24
N ASP A 65 10.78 7.64 15.78
CA ASP A 65 10.98 6.91 17.02
C ASP A 65 12.21 5.98 16.94
N ALA A 66 13.19 6.23 17.80
CA ALA A 66 14.42 5.46 17.87
C ALA A 66 14.23 4.07 18.48
N ASN A 67 13.16 3.84 19.25
CA ASN A 67 12.93 2.58 19.97
C ASN A 67 12.28 1.51 19.11
N ILE A 68 11.76 1.85 17.92
CA ILE A 68 11.04 0.88 17.11
C ILE A 68 11.89 -0.35 16.79
N LYS A 69 13.19 -0.16 16.50
CA LYS A 69 14.11 -1.26 16.18
C LYS A 69 14.32 -2.20 17.37
N SER A 70 14.44 -1.68 18.59
CA SER A 70 14.57 -2.54 19.78
C SER A 70 13.27 -3.27 20.09
N TYR A 71 12.10 -2.66 19.84
CA TYR A 71 10.83 -3.36 20.03
C TYR A 71 10.61 -4.47 18.99
N VAL A 72 11.08 -4.27 17.76
CA VAL A 72 11.07 -5.32 16.73
C VAL A 72 12.02 -6.46 17.14
N ALA A 73 13.26 -6.15 17.52
CA ALA A 73 14.27 -7.16 17.84
C ALA A 73 14.01 -7.89 19.18
N ASP A 74 13.72 -7.14 20.25
CA ASP A 74 13.65 -7.67 21.62
C ASP A 74 12.24 -8.05 22.06
N LYS A 75 11.20 -7.53 21.39
CA LYS A 75 9.78 -7.79 21.73
C LYS A 75 8.99 -8.43 20.61
N HIS A 76 9.61 -8.63 19.44
CA HIS A 76 8.99 -9.27 18.28
C HIS A 76 7.66 -8.63 17.86
N ILE A 77 7.51 -7.32 18.10
CA ILE A 77 6.32 -6.57 17.71
C ILE A 77 6.46 -6.15 16.25
N THR A 78 5.45 -6.46 15.44
CA THR A 78 5.42 -6.16 13.99
C THR A 78 4.27 -5.23 13.61
N HIS A 79 3.31 -4.99 14.50
CA HIS A 79 2.17 -4.11 14.25
C HIS A 79 2.34 -2.79 14.98
N TYR A 80 2.36 -1.68 14.24
CA TYR A 80 2.53 -0.34 14.81
C TYR A 80 1.46 0.62 14.33
N VAL A 81 0.90 1.42 15.24
CA VAL A 81 0.18 2.63 14.87
C VAL A 81 1.18 3.74 14.61
N PHE A 82 1.19 4.26 13.39
CA PHE A 82 2.00 5.39 12.96
C PHE A 82 1.22 6.68 13.15
N SER A 83 1.82 7.64 13.85
CA SER A 83 1.22 8.92 14.21
C SER A 83 2.21 10.07 14.04
N GLY A 84 1.73 11.31 13.93
CA GLY A 84 2.58 12.49 13.88
C GLY A 84 2.50 13.26 12.55
N GLY A 85 3.43 14.19 12.38
CA GLY A 85 3.45 15.11 11.23
C GLY A 85 4.31 14.59 10.09
N VAL A 86 3.71 14.35 8.93
CA VAL A 86 4.40 13.95 7.70
C VAL A 86 4.58 15.16 6.80
N ASN A 87 5.78 15.72 6.80
CA ASN A 87 6.15 16.84 5.94
C ASN A 87 6.54 16.40 4.52
N ASP A 88 7.29 15.30 4.42
CA ASP A 88 7.73 14.72 3.15
C ASP A 88 7.41 13.22 3.10
N ALA A 89 6.53 12.84 2.19
CA ALA A 89 6.12 11.45 1.98
C ALA A 89 7.31 10.55 1.56
N ARG A 90 8.32 11.10 0.87
CA ARG A 90 9.51 10.36 0.46
C ARG A 90 10.32 9.91 1.66
N VAL A 91 10.53 10.80 2.63
CA VAL A 91 11.29 10.51 3.85
C VAL A 91 10.63 9.38 4.64
N VAL A 92 9.30 9.39 4.76
CA VAL A 92 8.54 8.31 5.43
C VAL A 92 8.65 7.00 4.67
N ALA A 93 8.54 7.01 3.34
CA ALA A 93 8.68 5.81 2.53
C ALA A 93 10.09 5.19 2.64
N GLU A 94 11.14 6.01 2.61
CA GLU A 94 12.53 5.57 2.77
C GLU A 94 12.77 4.99 4.17
N TRP A 95 12.25 5.64 5.22
CA TRP A 95 12.30 5.10 6.58
C TRP A 95 11.57 3.77 6.71
N GLN A 96 10.35 3.65 6.17
CA GLN A 96 9.59 2.39 6.19
C GLN A 96 10.34 1.28 5.45
N ASN A 97 10.96 1.57 4.31
CA ASN A 97 11.77 0.60 3.57
C ASN A 97 12.96 0.12 4.39
N ALA A 98 13.68 1.03 5.05
CA ALA A 98 14.79 0.68 5.93
C ALA A 98 14.35 -0.16 7.14
N LEU A 99 13.18 0.13 7.70
CA LEU A 99 12.58 -0.62 8.80
C LEU A 99 12.15 -2.04 8.35
N GLN A 100 11.57 -2.18 7.15
CA GLN A 100 11.23 -3.49 6.60
C GLN A 100 12.47 -4.35 6.29
N GLN A 101 13.54 -3.72 5.79
CA GLN A 101 14.83 -4.41 5.60
C GLN A 101 15.38 -4.90 6.93
N PHE A 102 15.37 -4.05 7.96
CA PHE A 102 15.76 -4.43 9.31
C PHE A 102 14.93 -5.62 9.84
N SER A 103 13.59 -5.55 9.73
CA SER A 103 12.72 -6.65 10.17
C SER A 103 13.00 -7.95 9.44
N ARG A 104 13.31 -7.89 8.13
CA ARG A 104 13.63 -9.05 7.31
C ARG A 104 14.92 -9.75 7.75
N ASP A 105 15.91 -8.97 8.16
CA ASP A 105 17.23 -9.47 8.57
C ASP A 105 17.21 -10.00 10.02
N GLU A 106 16.23 -9.57 10.83
CA GLU A 106 16.03 -10.00 12.21
C GLU A 106 15.10 -11.22 12.34
N GLY A 107 15.42 -12.13 13.27
CA GLY A 107 14.57 -13.24 13.66
C GLY A 107 14.03 -14.08 12.48
N LEU A 108 12.70 -14.22 12.42
CA LEU A 108 11.99 -14.96 11.37
C LEU A 108 11.64 -14.09 10.15
N GLY A 109 12.04 -12.81 10.13
CA GLY A 109 11.79 -11.92 9.00
C GLY A 109 10.32 -11.57 8.75
N ILE A 110 9.49 -11.60 9.81
CA ILE A 110 8.06 -11.27 9.70
C ILE A 110 7.94 -9.77 9.35
N PRO A 111 7.15 -9.40 8.33
CA PRO A 111 7.06 -8.00 7.89
C PRO A 111 6.34 -7.12 8.91
N ILE A 112 6.78 -5.87 9.03
CA ILE A 112 6.15 -4.85 9.86
C ILE A 112 4.95 -4.27 9.10
N THR A 113 3.85 -4.05 9.80
CA THR A 113 2.69 -3.31 9.30
C THR A 113 2.55 -1.99 10.05
N LEU A 114 2.36 -0.91 9.31
CA LEU A 114 2.03 0.40 9.87
C LEU A 114 0.54 0.65 9.63
N SER A 115 -0.23 0.78 10.70
CA SER A 115 -1.59 1.31 10.64
C SER A 115 -1.55 2.81 10.86
N SER A 116 -2.34 3.54 10.09
CA SER A 116 -2.57 4.97 10.29
C SER A 116 -4.07 5.20 10.48
N ASP A 117 -4.42 6.34 11.06
CA ASP A 117 -5.79 6.84 11.06
C ASP A 117 -5.92 7.91 9.96
N PRO A 118 -6.07 7.54 8.67
CA PRO A 118 -6.30 8.49 7.59
C PRO A 118 -7.71 9.07 7.75
N GLN A 119 -7.82 10.13 8.55
CA GLN A 119 -9.05 10.90 8.67
C GLN A 119 -9.27 11.74 7.41
N HIS A 120 -10.51 12.14 7.15
CA HIS A 120 -10.79 13.07 6.07
C HIS A 120 -10.23 14.46 6.44
N GLY A 121 -9.46 15.06 5.54
CA GLY A 121 -8.97 16.43 5.74
C GLY A 121 -7.67 16.55 6.54
N TRP A 122 -7.21 17.80 6.63
CA TRP A 122 -6.06 18.22 7.45
C TRP A 122 -6.51 18.43 8.91
N THR A 123 -5.71 17.97 9.87
CA THR A 123 -5.90 18.23 11.31
C THR A 123 -4.59 18.70 11.93
N ASP A 124 -4.66 19.52 12.99
CA ASP A 124 -3.50 19.92 13.79
C ASP A 124 -3.22 18.93 14.95
N ASP A 125 -4.04 17.88 15.08
CA ASP A 125 -3.87 16.84 16.10
C ASP A 125 -2.90 15.75 15.64
N THR A 126 -1.64 15.95 15.97
CA THR A 126 -0.54 15.02 15.70
C THR A 126 -0.51 13.82 16.66
N ALA A 127 -1.33 13.82 17.72
CA ALA A 127 -1.31 12.77 18.73
C ALA A 127 -2.07 11.51 18.29
N VAL A 128 -3.07 11.65 17.42
CA VAL A 128 -3.91 10.53 16.97
C VAL A 128 -4.00 10.40 15.45
N SER A 129 -3.60 11.41 14.68
CA SER A 129 -3.68 11.39 13.22
C SER A 129 -2.31 11.52 12.57
N ASN A 130 -2.22 11.09 11.30
CA ASN A 130 -1.10 11.44 10.43
C ASN A 130 -1.42 12.76 9.74
N VAL A 131 -0.73 13.81 10.16
CA VAL A 131 -0.87 15.14 9.57
C VAL A 131 0.03 15.19 8.35
N ALA A 132 -0.49 14.77 7.20
CA ALA A 132 0.27 14.73 5.96
C ALA A 132 0.04 15.97 5.12
N ALA A 133 1.10 16.70 4.79
CA ALA A 133 1.02 17.90 3.95
C ALA A 133 0.58 17.61 2.51
N SER A 134 0.66 16.34 2.10
CA SER A 134 0.48 15.94 0.70
C SER A 134 -0.86 15.26 0.39
N PHE A 135 -1.70 14.98 1.39
CA PHE A 135 -2.93 14.21 1.21
C PHE A 135 -4.16 14.94 1.76
N SER A 136 -5.30 14.82 1.07
CA SER A 136 -6.63 15.25 1.55
C SER A 136 -6.73 16.72 1.97
N ARG A 137 -6.11 17.66 1.24
CA ARG A 137 -6.20 19.10 1.55
C ARG A 137 -7.31 19.81 0.76
N HIS A 138 -7.88 20.84 1.38
CA HIS A 138 -8.93 21.65 0.76
C HIS A 138 -8.41 22.47 -0.44
N ASP A 139 -7.13 22.85 -0.44
CA ASP A 139 -6.51 23.68 -1.48
C ASP A 139 -6.39 22.87 -2.76
N ALA A 140 -5.94 21.61 -2.69
CA ALA A 140 -5.95 20.67 -3.79
C ALA A 140 -7.37 20.47 -4.37
N PHE A 141 -8.40 20.41 -3.52
CA PHE A 141 -9.79 20.38 -3.99
C PHE A 141 -10.19 21.68 -4.71
N LEU A 142 -9.84 22.84 -4.16
CA LEU A 142 -10.14 24.13 -4.79
C LEU A 142 -9.35 24.33 -6.08
N ASP A 143 -8.12 23.85 -6.18
CA ASP A 143 -7.31 23.85 -7.40
C ASP A 143 -8.02 23.05 -8.51
N ILE A 144 -8.57 21.89 -8.16
CA ILE A 144 -9.39 21.06 -9.05
C ILE A 144 -10.71 21.74 -9.41
N VAL A 145 -11.31 22.58 -8.57
CA VAL A 145 -12.59 23.30 -8.83
C VAL A 145 -12.39 24.58 -9.64
N PHE A 146 -11.27 25.28 -9.43
CA PHE A 146 -10.94 26.52 -10.13
C PHE A 146 -10.03 26.31 -11.35
N GLY A 147 -9.55 25.08 -11.56
CA GLY A 147 -8.69 24.72 -12.69
C GLY A 147 -7.30 25.37 -12.61
N VAL A 148 -6.78 25.53 -11.38
CA VAL A 148 -5.46 26.10 -11.13
C VAL A 148 -4.41 25.20 -11.78
N ASP A 149 -3.42 25.79 -12.45
CA ASP A 149 -2.32 25.08 -13.13
C ASP A 149 -2.74 23.95 -14.08
N GLY A 150 -3.98 24.00 -14.60
CA GLY A 150 -4.51 23.01 -15.52
C GLY A 150 -5.03 21.73 -14.85
N TRP A 151 -5.05 21.67 -13.52
CA TRP A 151 -5.69 20.57 -12.79
C TRP A 151 -7.19 20.49 -13.13
N ALA A 152 -7.70 19.28 -13.29
CA ALA A 152 -9.10 19.03 -13.63
C ALA A 152 -9.62 17.80 -12.90
N PRO A 153 -10.96 17.66 -12.75
CA PRO A 153 -11.54 16.45 -12.20
C PRO A 153 -11.23 15.25 -13.12
N GLU A 154 -10.53 14.26 -12.60
CA GLU A 154 -10.20 13.01 -13.32
C GLU A 154 -10.83 11.77 -12.67
N GLY A 155 -11.22 11.87 -11.39
CA GLY A 155 -11.78 10.76 -10.63
C GLY A 155 -13.06 10.20 -11.23
N LYS A 156 -13.16 8.86 -11.24
CA LYS A 156 -14.34 8.10 -11.66
C LYS A 156 -14.89 7.30 -10.48
N LEU A 157 -16.21 7.14 -10.42
CA LEU A 157 -16.87 6.30 -9.43
C LEU A 157 -16.45 4.83 -9.59
N PRO A 158 -16.02 4.15 -8.51
CA PRO A 158 -15.60 2.74 -8.56
C PRO A 158 -16.77 1.76 -8.37
N PHE A 159 -17.99 2.25 -8.17
CA PHE A 159 -19.23 1.46 -8.05
C PHE A 159 -20.44 2.31 -8.46
N ASP A 160 -21.58 1.68 -8.67
CA ASP A 160 -22.85 2.37 -8.92
C ASP A 160 -23.32 3.13 -7.69
N MET A 161 -23.70 4.40 -7.87
CA MET A 161 -24.26 5.21 -6.80
C MET A 161 -25.76 4.93 -6.66
N PRO A 162 -26.21 4.27 -5.59
CA PRO A 162 -27.61 3.94 -5.40
C PRO A 162 -28.44 5.21 -5.25
N ARG A 163 -29.58 5.26 -5.92
CA ARG A 163 -30.46 6.44 -5.85
C ARG A 163 -31.27 6.52 -4.55
N SER A 164 -31.40 5.42 -3.82
CA SER A 164 -32.20 5.31 -2.59
C SER A 164 -31.77 4.13 -1.72
N MET A 165 -32.19 4.13 -0.46
CA MET A 165 -31.96 2.98 0.44
C MET A 165 -32.62 1.70 -0.06
N ALA A 166 -33.80 1.78 -0.69
CA ALA A 166 -34.46 0.61 -1.26
C ALA A 166 -33.61 -0.04 -2.39
N ALA A 167 -32.88 0.77 -3.16
CA ALA A 167 -31.96 0.26 -4.17
C ALA A 167 -30.75 -0.45 -3.54
N VAL A 168 -30.24 0.07 -2.41
CA VAL A 168 -29.16 -0.58 -1.65
C VAL A 168 -29.60 -1.94 -1.11
N GLU A 169 -30.79 -2.01 -0.51
CA GLU A 169 -31.33 -3.25 0.07
C GLU A 169 -31.64 -4.31 -1.00
N ALA A 170 -31.98 -3.90 -2.22
CA ALA A 170 -32.24 -4.80 -3.34
C ALA A 170 -30.96 -5.28 -4.06
N SER A 171 -29.86 -4.54 -3.95
CA SER A 171 -28.56 -4.92 -4.52
C SER A 171 -28.00 -6.19 -3.89
N LYS A 172 -27.40 -7.03 -4.71
CA LYS A 172 -26.75 -8.27 -4.30
C LYS A 172 -25.30 -7.98 -3.96
N GLU A 173 -24.93 -8.29 -2.73
CA GLU A 173 -23.59 -8.04 -2.19
C GLU A 173 -22.47 -8.73 -3.00
N ASP A 174 -22.79 -9.79 -3.75
CA ASP A 174 -21.86 -10.59 -4.54
C ASP A 174 -21.89 -10.30 -6.05
N VAL A 175 -22.76 -9.40 -6.52
CA VAL A 175 -22.89 -9.11 -7.96
C VAL A 175 -22.48 -7.66 -8.25
N PRO A 176 -21.40 -7.43 -9.03
CA PRO A 176 -21.00 -6.09 -9.39
C PRO A 176 -21.99 -5.43 -10.37
N PHE A 177 -22.21 -4.13 -10.21
CA PHE A 177 -22.99 -3.27 -11.10
C PHE A 177 -24.45 -3.71 -11.30
N ASP A 178 -25.06 -4.25 -10.24
CA ASP A 178 -26.41 -4.80 -10.28
C ASP A 178 -27.49 -3.82 -9.79
N THR A 179 -27.09 -2.59 -9.45
CA THR A 179 -28.00 -1.58 -8.92
C THR A 179 -29.00 -1.18 -10.00
N GLU A 180 -30.29 -1.47 -9.80
CA GLU A 180 -31.33 -1.03 -10.72
C GLU A 180 -31.47 0.50 -10.69
N ASP A 181 -31.40 1.14 -11.87
CA ASP A 181 -31.56 2.59 -12.06
C ASP A 181 -30.65 3.44 -11.13
N PRO A 182 -29.32 3.31 -11.25
CA PRO A 182 -28.40 4.02 -10.39
C PRO A 182 -28.44 5.53 -10.66
N LEU A 183 -28.23 6.34 -9.62
CA LEU A 183 -28.13 7.80 -9.77
C LEU A 183 -26.93 8.18 -10.64
N PHE A 184 -25.83 7.45 -10.46
CA PHE A 184 -24.64 7.51 -11.29
C PHE A 184 -24.08 6.09 -11.43
N GLU A 185 -23.76 5.68 -12.65
CA GLU A 185 -23.16 4.38 -12.91
C GLU A 185 -21.67 4.35 -12.55
N PHE A 186 -21.14 3.15 -12.40
CA PHE A 186 -19.70 2.89 -12.41
C PHE A 186 -19.01 3.63 -13.55
N GLY A 187 -17.83 4.19 -13.26
CA GLY A 187 -17.07 4.95 -14.24
C GLY A 187 -17.60 6.37 -14.49
N HIS A 188 -18.73 6.76 -13.89
CA HIS A 188 -19.18 8.15 -13.93
C HIS A 188 -18.12 9.07 -13.30
N GLY A 189 -17.89 10.23 -13.90
CA GLY A 189 -16.99 11.22 -13.34
C GLY A 189 -17.16 12.57 -14.00
N LEU A 190 -16.72 13.60 -13.30
CA LEU A 190 -16.85 14.97 -13.77
C LEU A 190 -15.74 15.31 -14.77
N SER A 191 -16.01 16.28 -15.62
CA SER A 191 -15.02 16.93 -16.45
C SER A 191 -15.43 18.37 -16.68
N TYR A 192 -14.44 19.24 -16.91
CA TYR A 192 -14.74 20.58 -17.37
C TYR A 192 -15.28 20.52 -18.80
N ARG A 193 -16.35 21.27 -19.07
CA ARG A 193 -16.77 21.50 -20.44
C ARG A 193 -15.62 22.17 -21.18
N GLU A 194 -15.36 21.73 -22.41
CA GLU A 194 -14.44 22.43 -23.29
C GLU A 194 -14.82 23.91 -23.32
N ARG A 195 -13.85 24.78 -23.00
CA ARG A 195 -14.04 26.22 -23.15
C ARG A 195 -14.44 26.45 -24.59
N CYS A 196 -15.64 26.98 -24.81
CA CYS A 196 -16.10 27.38 -26.13
C CYS A 196 -15.03 28.29 -26.73
N ARG A 197 -14.27 27.79 -27.69
CA ARG A 197 -13.41 28.64 -28.53
C ARG A 197 -14.34 29.70 -29.12
N SER A 198 -13.92 30.97 -29.01
CA SER A 198 -14.66 32.15 -29.44
C SER A 198 -15.30 31.93 -30.82
N GLY A 199 -16.59 31.60 -30.83
CA GLY A 199 -17.32 31.24 -32.05
C GLY A 199 -18.56 30.34 -31.83
N CYS A 200 -18.62 29.56 -30.75
CA CYS A 200 -19.77 28.69 -30.49
C CYS A 200 -20.90 29.47 -29.81
N ARG A 201 -21.89 29.96 -30.58
CA ARG A 201 -23.14 30.49 -30.04
C ARG A 201 -23.96 29.33 -29.47
N SER A 202 -24.21 29.32 -28.17
CA SER A 202 -25.15 28.37 -27.60
C SER A 202 -26.56 28.66 -28.12
N ALA A 203 -27.10 27.76 -28.93
CA ALA A 203 -28.52 27.75 -29.21
C ALA A 203 -29.24 27.43 -27.89
N ARG A 204 -29.88 28.44 -27.28
CA ARG A 204 -30.85 28.19 -26.20
C ARG A 204 -31.96 27.31 -26.77
N ARG A 205 -32.07 26.08 -26.28
CA ARG A 205 -33.31 25.30 -26.41
C ARG A 205 -34.39 26.04 -25.61
N THR A 206 -35.47 26.38 -26.29
CA THR A 206 -36.75 26.76 -25.69
C THR A 206 -37.50 25.51 -25.30
#